data_AF-A0A0S6W9V9-F1
#
_entry.id   AF-A0A0S6W9V9-F1
#
_cell.length_a   1.000
_cell.length_b   1.000
_cell.length_c   1.000
_cell.angle_alpha   90.00
_cell.angle_beta   90.00
_cell.angle_gamma   90.00
#
_symmetry.space_group_name_H-M   'P 1'
#
loop_
_entity.id
_entity.type
_entity.pdbx_description
1 polymer ?
#
loop_
_entity_poly.entity_id
_entity_poly.type
_entity_poly.pdbx_seq_one_letter_code
_entity_poly.pdbx_strand_id
1 'polypeptide(L)'
;MIRNQRGNALLLVLVVFATLFALLSMSFDRGEQLLRRLQHQSLEQVALNLAEAGVEYTLHQLALPGNDIEKTTDIDLDTGSFSTSVSYFSSGRFEIMATGKAKNGHRMEETVIKTLKVQGRFSPDEPDAVPVVTIWEEVL
;
A
#
# COMPACT_ATOMS: atom_id res chain seq x y z
N MET A 1 44.64 43.46 -27.65
CA MET A 1 43.35 43.56 -26.95
C MET A 1 42.27 42.56 -27.40
N ILE A 2 42.33 41.98 -28.62
CA ILE A 2 41.27 41.08 -29.17
C ILE A 2 41.28 39.66 -28.54
N ARG A 3 42.42 39.21 -27.99
CA ARG A 3 42.60 37.85 -27.44
C ARG A 3 41.84 37.62 -26.12
N ASN A 4 41.74 38.66 -25.28
CA ASN A 4 41.00 38.59 -24.00
C ASN A 4 39.48 38.60 -24.20
N GLN A 5 38.97 39.24 -25.26
CA GLN A 5 37.53 39.22 -25.58
C GLN A 5 37.06 37.83 -26.01
N ARG A 6 37.86 37.08 -26.77
CA ARG A 6 37.53 35.71 -27.19
C ARG A 6 37.57 34.71 -26.03
N GLY A 7 38.54 34.85 -25.12
CA GLY A 7 38.61 34.02 -23.90
C GLY A 7 37.46 34.31 -22.92
N ASN A 8 37.07 35.58 -22.79
CA ASN A 8 35.95 35.97 -21.93
C ASN A 8 34.59 35.50 -22.50
N ALA A 9 34.40 35.57 -23.82
CA ALA A 9 33.20 35.05 -24.48
C ALA A 9 33.07 33.52 -24.33
N LEU A 10 34.18 32.78 -24.42
CA LEU A 10 34.19 31.33 -24.28
C LEU A 10 33.91 30.89 -22.84
N LEU A 11 34.42 31.63 -21.85
CA LEU A 11 34.06 31.46 -20.44
C LEU A 11 32.57 31.71 -20.19
N LEU A 12 32.00 32.75 -20.80
CA LEU A 12 30.59 33.09 -20.66
C LEU A 12 29.69 31.97 -21.21
N VAL A 13 30.05 31.40 -22.36
CA VAL A 13 29.37 30.23 -22.93
C VAL A 13 29.45 29.03 -21.99
N LEU A 14 30.63 28.73 -21.44
CA LEU A 14 30.80 27.62 -20.48
C LEU A 14 29.95 27.80 -19.22
N VAL A 15 29.88 29.02 -18.68
CA VAL A 15 29.05 29.34 -17.50
C VAL A 15 27.57 29.17 -17.83
N VAL A 16 27.11 29.60 -19.01
CA VAL A 16 25.72 29.42 -19.44
C VAL A 16 25.37 27.95 -19.62
N PHE A 17 26.26 27.13 -20.20
CA PHE A 17 26.02 25.70 -20.28
C PHE A 17 26.00 25.05 -18.90
N ALA A 18 26.93 25.40 -18.00
CA ALA A 18 26.97 24.86 -16.65
C ALA A 18 25.71 25.21 -15.84
N THR A 19 25.19 26.43 -15.96
CA THR A 19 23.94 26.82 -15.30
C THR A 19 22.72 26.14 -15.91
N LEU A 20 22.67 25.96 -17.24
CA LEU A 20 21.61 25.19 -17.88
C LEU A 20 21.61 23.72 -17.43
N PHE A 21 22.79 23.08 -17.36
CA PHE A 21 22.91 21.72 -16.83
C PHE A 21 22.50 21.64 -15.36
N ALA A 22 22.90 22.60 -14.53
CA ALA A 22 22.50 22.64 -13.13
C ALA A 22 20.97 22.80 -12.96
N LEU A 23 20.33 23.65 -13.76
CA LEU A 23 18.88 23.85 -13.75
C LEU A 23 18.12 22.62 -14.26
N LEU A 24 18.65 21.93 -15.28
CA LEU A 24 18.09 20.67 -15.76
C LEU A 24 18.19 19.58 -14.70
N SER A 25 19.35 19.39 -14.07
CA SER A 25 19.52 18.41 -12.98
C SER A 25 18.55 18.66 -11.83
N MET A 26 18.39 19.91 -11.38
CA MET A 26 17.41 20.25 -10.33
C MET A 26 15.96 19.96 -10.74
N SER A 27 15.62 20.09 -12.01
CA SER A 27 14.27 19.82 -12.52
C SER A 27 14.00 18.32 -12.63
N PHE A 28 15.00 17.54 -13.05
CA PHE A 28 14.92 16.07 -13.10
C PHE A 28 14.77 15.46 -11.70
N ASP A 29 15.57 15.92 -10.73
CA ASP A 29 15.49 15.43 -9.35
C ASP A 29 14.09 15.65 -8.74
N ARG A 30 13.47 16.81 -9.00
CA ARG A 30 12.11 17.11 -8.54
C ARG A 30 11.05 16.25 -9.25
N GLY A 31 11.22 16.00 -10.55
CA GLY A 31 10.33 15.12 -11.31
C GLY A 31 10.36 13.69 -10.81
N GLU A 32 11.55 13.17 -10.51
CA GLU A 32 11.72 11.83 -9.96
C GLU A 32 11.08 11.69 -8.57
N GLN A 33 11.24 12.71 -7.71
CA GLN A 33 10.58 12.73 -6.39
C GLN A 33 9.05 12.74 -6.50
N LEU A 34 8.47 13.44 -7.47
CA LEU A 34 7.02 13.44 -7.69
C LEU A 34 6.53 12.07 -8.18
N LEU A 35 7.22 11.46 -9.14
CA LEU A 35 6.88 10.13 -9.64
C LEU A 35 6.95 9.07 -8.54
N ARG A 36 8.00 9.10 -7.70
CA ARG A 36 8.11 8.19 -6.55
C ARG A 36 6.95 8.37 -5.57
N ARG A 37 6.54 9.61 -5.29
CA ARG A 37 5.38 9.88 -4.40
C ARG A 37 4.07 9.33 -4.97
N LEU A 38 3.82 9.55 -6.26
CA LEU A 38 2.61 9.04 -6.92
C LEU A 38 2.60 7.51 -6.97
N GLN A 39 3.74 6.89 -7.26
CA GLN A 39 3.89 5.43 -7.23
C GLN A 39 3.64 4.90 -5.82
N HIS A 40 4.18 5.54 -4.78
CA HIS A 40 3.97 5.13 -3.40
C HIS A 40 2.49 5.23 -2.99
N GLN A 41 1.82 6.34 -3.31
CA GLN A 41 0.38 6.50 -3.05
C GLN A 41 -0.47 5.44 -3.76
N SER A 42 -0.12 5.11 -5.01
CA SER A 42 -0.81 4.02 -5.73
C SER A 42 -0.62 2.67 -5.05
N LEU A 43 0.58 2.39 -4.52
CA LEU A 43 0.87 1.14 -3.80
C LEU A 43 0.17 1.09 -2.44
N GLU A 44 0.07 2.22 -1.73
CA GLU A 44 -0.74 2.34 -0.51
C GLU A 44 -2.19 1.96 -0.75
N GLN A 45 -2.79 2.49 -1.83
CA GLN A 45 -4.17 2.18 -2.17
C GLN A 45 -4.35 0.70 -2.56
N VAL A 46 -3.38 0.11 -3.27
CA VAL A 46 -3.42 -1.34 -3.59
C VAL A 46 -3.30 -2.17 -2.31
N ALA A 47 -2.40 -1.82 -1.39
CA ALA A 47 -2.23 -2.53 -0.14
C ALA A 47 -3.50 -2.45 0.73
N LEU A 48 -4.15 -1.28 0.78
CA LEU A 48 -5.43 -1.11 1.46
C LEU A 48 -6.52 -1.98 0.83
N ASN A 49 -6.71 -1.92 -0.49
CA ASN A 49 -7.70 -2.74 -1.18
C ASN A 49 -7.48 -4.25 -0.96
N LEU A 50 -6.22 -4.70 -0.88
CA LEU A 50 -5.89 -6.08 -0.55
C LEU A 50 -6.26 -6.45 0.90
N ALA A 51 -6.06 -5.53 1.85
CA ALA A 51 -6.52 -5.72 3.23
C ALA A 51 -8.05 -5.79 3.30
N GLU A 52 -8.76 -4.92 2.58
CA GLU A 52 -10.23 -4.93 2.49
C GLU A 52 -10.75 -6.24 1.89
N ALA A 53 -10.15 -6.70 0.79
CA ALA A 53 -10.47 -7.98 0.19
C ALA A 53 -10.27 -9.15 1.17
N GLY A 54 -9.22 -9.09 2.01
CA GLY A 54 -9.01 -10.07 3.08
C GLY A 54 -10.12 -10.06 4.12
N VAL A 55 -10.59 -8.88 4.54
CA VAL A 55 -11.73 -8.77 5.46
C VAL A 55 -12.99 -9.38 4.82
N GLU A 56 -13.31 -9.01 3.59
CA GLU A 56 -14.51 -9.52 2.90
C GLU A 56 -14.47 -11.04 2.71
N TYR A 57 -13.31 -11.57 2.31
CA TYR A 57 -13.08 -13.01 2.19
C TYR A 57 -13.34 -13.72 3.51
N THR A 58 -12.81 -13.16 4.60
CA THR A 58 -12.98 -13.73 5.95
C THR A 58 -14.42 -13.64 6.44
N LEU A 59 -15.11 -12.52 6.22
CA LEU A 59 -16.53 -12.35 6.55
C LEU A 59 -17.42 -13.31 5.76
N HIS A 60 -17.08 -13.57 4.50
CA HIS A 60 -17.78 -14.55 3.69
C HIS A 60 -17.57 -15.97 4.25
N GLN A 61 -16.33 -16.35 4.59
CA GLN A 61 -16.06 -17.63 5.23
C GLN A 61 -16.81 -17.78 6.57
N LEU A 62 -16.90 -16.70 7.35
CA LEU A 62 -17.60 -16.69 8.63
C LEU A 62 -19.07 -17.07 8.51
N ALA A 63 -19.71 -16.65 7.42
CA ALA A 63 -21.11 -16.91 7.12
C ALA A 63 -21.36 -18.30 6.53
N LEU A 64 -20.34 -19.04 6.13
CA LEU A 64 -20.52 -20.37 5.53
C LEU A 64 -20.82 -21.42 6.60
N PRO A 65 -21.81 -22.31 6.36
CA PRO A 65 -22.13 -23.40 7.28
C PRO A 65 -20.97 -24.42 7.31
N GLY A 66 -20.46 -24.72 8.51
CA GLY A 66 -19.33 -25.63 8.71
C GLY A 66 -18.00 -24.97 9.11
N ASN A 67 -18.00 -23.63 9.24
CA ASN A 67 -16.96 -22.73 9.74
C ASN A 67 -15.61 -23.35 10.17
N ASP A 68 -14.84 -23.82 9.20
CA ASP A 68 -13.44 -24.24 9.38
C ASP A 68 -12.54 -23.05 9.00
N ILE A 69 -12.73 -21.92 9.69
CA ILE A 69 -11.86 -20.77 9.52
C ILE A 69 -10.52 -21.13 10.15
N GLU A 70 -9.53 -21.31 9.28
CA GLU A 70 -8.15 -21.30 9.71
C GLU A 70 -7.88 -19.98 10.42
N LYS A 71 -7.32 -20.05 11.63
CA LYS A 71 -7.04 -18.86 12.45
C LYS A 71 -6.20 -17.81 11.71
N THR A 72 -5.46 -18.25 10.70
CA THR A 72 -4.70 -17.41 9.79
C THR A 72 -4.82 -17.96 8.37
N THR A 73 -5.09 -17.10 7.39
CA THR A 73 -5.10 -17.44 5.96
C THR A 73 -4.19 -16.48 5.21
N ASP A 74 -3.32 -17.02 4.36
CA ASP A 74 -2.42 -16.25 3.51
C ASP A 74 -2.73 -16.52 2.04
N ILE A 75 -2.99 -15.48 1.26
CA ILE A 75 -3.31 -15.57 -0.17
C ILE A 75 -2.35 -14.66 -0.96
N ASP A 76 -1.70 -15.22 -1.97
CA ASP A 76 -0.82 -14.49 -2.89
C ASP A 76 -1.52 -14.28 -4.24
N LEU A 77 -1.46 -13.05 -4.74
CA LEU A 77 -2.06 -12.59 -5.99
C LEU A 77 -0.99 -11.91 -6.85
N ASP A 78 -1.28 -11.73 -8.13
CA ASP A 78 -0.34 -11.08 -9.06
C ASP A 78 0.03 -9.65 -8.63
N THR A 79 -0.91 -8.94 -7.98
CA THR A 79 -0.76 -7.55 -7.52
C THR A 79 -0.13 -7.42 -6.13
N GLY A 80 0.00 -8.51 -5.38
CA GLY A 80 0.33 -8.47 -3.94
C GLY A 80 -0.19 -9.68 -3.19
N SER A 81 -0.04 -9.69 -1.87
CA SER A 81 -0.62 -10.72 -1.00
C SER A 81 -1.50 -10.09 0.06
N PHE A 82 -2.42 -10.87 0.60
CA PHE A 82 -3.08 -10.52 1.85
C PHE A 82 -3.03 -11.68 2.84
N SER A 83 -3.01 -11.32 4.11
CA SER A 83 -3.02 -12.25 5.25
C SER A 83 -4.16 -11.86 6.17
N THR A 84 -4.97 -12.81 6.61
CA THR A 84 -6.09 -12.56 7.51
C THR A 84 -5.95 -13.43 8.72
N SER A 85 -6.22 -12.89 9.91
CA SER A 85 -6.32 -13.67 11.14
C SER A 85 -7.61 -13.38 11.86
N VAL A 86 -8.23 -14.43 12.42
CA VAL A 86 -9.54 -14.34 13.07
C VAL A 86 -9.44 -14.81 14.51
N SER A 87 -9.94 -13.98 15.42
CA SER A 87 -10.09 -14.30 16.82
C SER A 87 -11.56 -14.25 17.21
N TYR A 88 -12.06 -15.36 17.76
CA TYR A 88 -13.41 -15.42 18.32
C TYR A 88 -13.39 -15.31 19.82
N PHE A 89 -14.39 -14.62 20.35
CA PHE A 89 -14.64 -14.48 21.77
C PHE A 89 -15.93 -15.21 22.13
N SER A 90 -15.97 -15.80 23.33
CA SER A 90 -17.11 -16.55 23.86
C SER A 90 -18.44 -15.79 23.90
N SER A 91 -18.42 -14.47 23.73
CA SER A 91 -19.61 -13.60 23.64
C SER A 91 -20.23 -13.51 22.24
N GLY A 92 -19.87 -14.38 21.29
CA GLY A 92 -20.27 -14.24 19.88
C GLY A 92 -19.67 -13.00 19.21
N ARG A 93 -18.52 -12.52 19.71
CA ARG A 93 -17.76 -11.43 19.10
C ARG A 93 -16.62 -12.02 18.29
N PHE A 94 -16.28 -11.37 17.19
CA PHE A 94 -15.09 -11.70 16.41
C PHE A 94 -14.24 -10.46 16.17
N GLU A 95 -12.95 -10.69 15.99
CA GLU A 95 -11.96 -9.72 15.54
C GLU A 95 -11.23 -10.32 14.35
N ILE A 96 -11.24 -9.59 13.23
CA ILE A 96 -10.48 -9.90 12.02
C ILE A 96 -9.35 -8.89 11.95
N MET A 97 -8.14 -9.38 11.74
CA MET A 97 -6.99 -8.56 11.40
C MET A 97 -6.49 -8.97 10.03
N ALA A 98 -6.64 -8.07 9.06
CA ALA A 98 -6.33 -8.31 7.65
C ALA A 98 -5.19 -7.39 7.20
N THR A 99 -4.11 -7.98 6.72
CA THR A 99 -2.90 -7.29 6.28
C THR A 99 -2.73 -7.45 4.78
N GLY A 100 -2.85 -6.38 4.01
CA GLY A 100 -2.56 -6.34 2.59
C GLY A 100 -1.14 -5.87 2.31
N LYS A 101 -0.46 -6.49 1.34
CA LYS A 101 0.90 -6.17 0.90
C LYS A 101 0.93 -5.97 -0.60
N ALA A 102 1.18 -4.75 -1.06
CA ALA A 102 1.31 -4.47 -2.49
C ALA A 102 2.68 -4.91 -3.01
N LYS A 103 2.71 -5.67 -4.11
CA LYS A 103 3.97 -6.12 -4.74
C LYS A 103 4.44 -5.07 -5.73
N ASN A 104 5.61 -4.48 -5.46
CA ASN A 104 6.28 -3.61 -6.42
C ASN A 104 7.27 -4.46 -7.25
N GLY A 105 6.99 -4.65 -8.54
CA GLY A 105 7.70 -5.58 -9.43
C GLY A 105 9.20 -5.32 -9.63
N HIS A 106 9.77 -4.25 -9.06
CA HIS A 106 11.16 -3.87 -9.31
C HIS A 106 12.08 -3.79 -8.08
N ARG A 107 11.58 -3.67 -6.84
CA ARG A 107 12.40 -3.72 -5.60
C ARG A 107 11.58 -4.13 -4.38
N MET A 108 12.13 -4.99 -3.51
CA MET A 108 11.53 -5.33 -2.20
C MET A 108 11.45 -4.14 -1.23
N GLU A 109 12.25 -3.10 -1.45
CA GLU A 109 12.39 -1.93 -0.55
C GLU A 109 11.16 -0.99 -0.53
N GLU A 110 10.20 -1.16 -1.45
CA GLU A 110 8.95 -0.36 -1.51
C GLU A 110 7.70 -1.24 -1.36
N THR A 111 7.80 -2.32 -0.57
CA THR A 111 6.61 -3.10 -0.23
C THR A 111 5.76 -2.28 0.74
N VAL A 112 4.61 -1.81 0.26
CA VAL A 112 3.65 -1.11 1.12
C VAL A 112 2.75 -2.14 1.79
N ILE A 113 2.62 -2.01 3.11
CA ILE A 113 1.83 -2.89 3.95
C ILE A 113 0.75 -2.03 4.60
N LYS A 114 -0.48 -2.52 4.58
CA LYS A 114 -1.62 -1.91 5.27
C LYS A 114 -2.38 -2.96 6.05
N THR A 115 -2.70 -2.66 7.31
CA THR A 115 -3.50 -3.57 8.13
C THR A 115 -4.83 -2.94 8.48
N LEU A 116 -5.88 -3.74 8.41
CA LEU A 116 -7.22 -3.40 8.85
C LEU A 116 -7.60 -4.29 10.02
N LYS A 117 -8.20 -3.67 11.02
CA LYS A 117 -8.80 -4.33 12.17
C LYS A 117 -10.31 -4.14 12.12
N VAL A 118 -11.02 -5.24 12.08
CA VAL A 118 -12.48 -5.25 11.99
C VAL A 118 -13.04 -6.07 13.14
N GLN A 119 -13.93 -5.47 13.92
CA GLN A 119 -14.60 -6.15 15.02
C GLN A 119 -16.09 -6.22 14.76
N GLY A 120 -16.68 -7.37 15.06
CA GLY A 120 -18.10 -7.58 14.86
C GLY A 120 -18.70 -8.58 15.81
N ARG A 121 -19.95 -8.91 15.55
CA ARG A 121 -20.71 -9.94 16.24
C ARG A 121 -21.24 -10.94 15.24
N PHE A 122 -21.13 -12.21 15.60
CA PHE A 122 -21.67 -13.33 14.84
C PHE A 122 -22.05 -14.44 15.83
N SER A 123 -23.29 -14.90 15.74
CA SER A 123 -23.80 -16.01 16.54
C SER A 123 -23.91 -17.24 15.63
N PRO A 124 -23.00 -18.21 15.72
CA PRO A 124 -23.04 -19.40 14.87
C PRO A 124 -24.24 -20.31 15.15
N ASP A 125 -24.93 -20.10 16.28
CA ASP A 125 -26.07 -20.90 16.72
C ASP A 125 -27.40 -20.49 16.06
N GLU A 126 -27.42 -19.37 15.35
CA GLU A 126 -28.60 -18.86 14.64
C GLU A 126 -28.47 -19.12 13.13
N PRO A 127 -29.41 -19.86 12.51
CA PRO A 127 -29.29 -20.30 11.11
C PRO A 127 -29.33 -19.17 10.07
N ASP A 128 -29.78 -17.97 10.48
CA ASP A 128 -29.84 -16.76 9.64
C ASP A 128 -28.92 -15.63 10.16
N ALA A 129 -28.01 -15.92 11.08
CA ALA A 129 -27.10 -14.90 11.59
C ALA A 129 -26.16 -14.43 10.47
N VAL A 130 -26.15 -13.12 10.24
CA VAL A 130 -25.19 -12.45 9.36
C VAL A 130 -24.13 -11.79 10.24
N PRO A 131 -22.82 -11.86 9.91
CA PRO A 131 -21.80 -11.14 10.64
C PRO A 131 -22.08 -9.63 10.61
N VAL A 132 -22.27 -9.02 11.78
CA VAL A 132 -22.46 -7.58 11.90
C VAL A 132 -21.15 -6.93 12.29
N VAL A 133 -20.60 -6.12 11.38
CA VAL A 133 -19.41 -5.31 11.67
C VAL A 133 -19.81 -4.12 12.53
N THR A 134 -19.05 -3.90 13.59
CA THR A 134 -19.27 -2.81 14.57
C THR A 134 -18.16 -1.79 14.58
N ILE A 135 -16.92 -2.20 14.30
CA ILE A 135 -15.73 -1.34 14.27
C ILE A 135 -14.93 -1.71 13.03
N TRP A 136 -14.45 -0.68 12.32
CA TRP A 136 -13.55 -0.78 11.18
C TRP A 136 -12.45 0.25 11.36
N GLU A 137 -11.21 -0.20 11.56
CA GLU A 137 -10.08 0.67 11.87
C GLU A 137 -8.87 0.27 11.02
N GLU A 138 -8.19 1.27 10.45
CA GLU A 138 -6.89 1.08 9.83
C GLU A 138 -5.80 1.11 10.90
N VAL A 139 -5.00 0.05 10.96
CA VAL A 139 -3.97 -0.16 11.96
C VAL A 139 -2.61 -0.22 11.27
N LEU A 140 -2.00 0.96 11.07
CA LEU A 140 -0.66 1.17 10.48
C LEU A 140 -0.53 0.75 9.00
#